data_AF-A0A7C6YDS2-F1
#
_entry.id   AF-A0A7C6YDS2-F1
#
_cell.length_a   1.000
_cell.length_b   1.000
_cell.length_c   1.000
_cell.angle_alpha   90.00
_cell.angle_beta   90.00
_cell.angle_gamma   90.00
#
_symmetry.space_group_name_H-M   'P 1'
#
loop_
_entity.id
_entity.type
_entity.pdbx_description
1 polymer ?
#
loop_
_entity_poly.entity_id
_entity_poly.type
_entity_poly.pdbx_seq_one_letter_code
_entity_poly.pdbx_strand_id
1 'polypeptide(L)'
;MITIRGNYAEAIIYADAVEPEARRQVQELCDQPFAADSHIRIMPDAHPGKGCVIGLTMTYTGKIVPNLVGVDIGCGIRTIRIAEKTFDPERLDRIIRQNIPSGFNIRKAPHALVERVNLDQL
;
A
#
# COMPACT_ATOMS: atom_id res chain seq x y z
N MET A 1 -10.26 -7.58 -17.64
CA MET A 1 -10.21 -8.37 -16.37
C MET A 1 -9.58 -9.71 -16.65
N ILE A 2 -8.62 -10.12 -15.83
CA ILE A 2 -7.86 -11.37 -15.97
C ILE A 2 -8.09 -12.20 -14.71
N THR A 3 -8.40 -13.48 -14.88
CA THR A 3 -8.55 -14.42 -13.76
C THR A 3 -7.33 -15.32 -13.65
N ILE A 4 -6.82 -15.49 -12.43
CA ILE A 4 -5.76 -16.44 -12.10
C ILE A 4 -6.32 -17.43 -11.07
N ARG A 5 -6.17 -18.72 -11.36
CA ARG A 5 -6.59 -19.82 -10.49
C ARG A 5 -5.35 -20.56 -10.03
N GLY A 6 -5.11 -20.55 -8.73
CA GLY A 6 -4.09 -21.36 -8.09
C GLY A 6 -4.67 -22.60 -7.43
N ASN A 7 -3.82 -23.31 -6.71
CA ASN A 7 -4.17 -24.54 -6.00
C ASN A 7 -5.19 -24.33 -4.87
N TYR A 8 -5.23 -23.15 -4.26
CA TYR A 8 -6.06 -22.89 -3.08
C TYR A 8 -7.01 -21.69 -3.23
N ALA A 9 -6.76 -20.79 -4.18
CA ALA A 9 -7.56 -19.58 -4.33
C ALA A 9 -7.66 -19.11 -5.80
N GLU A 10 -8.62 -18.20 -6.03
CA GLU A 10 -8.79 -17.50 -7.30
C GLU A 10 -8.61 -15.98 -7.07
N ALA A 11 -7.85 -15.34 -7.96
CA ALA A 11 -7.67 -13.89 -8.01
C ALA A 11 -8.29 -13.29 -9.27
N ILE A 12 -8.93 -12.13 -9.11
CA ILE A 12 -9.41 -11.29 -10.22
C ILE A 12 -8.52 -10.05 -10.31
N ILE A 13 -7.92 -9.86 -11.48
CA ILE A 13 -7.11 -8.68 -11.81
C ILE A 13 -7.95 -7.72 -12.65
N TYR A 14 -8.10 -6.50 -12.14
CA TYR A 14 -8.83 -5.41 -12.80
C TYR A 14 -7.95 -4.65 -13.79
N ALA A 15 -7.32 -5.38 -14.72
CA ALA A 15 -6.53 -4.80 -15.81
C ALA A 15 -6.80 -5.54 -17.13
N ASP A 16 -6.36 -4.94 -18.22
CA ASP A 16 -6.39 -5.55 -19.56
C ASP A 16 -5.11 -6.36 -19.84
N ALA A 17 -3.99 -5.94 -19.26
CA ALA A 17 -2.72 -6.63 -19.29
C ALA A 17 -2.02 -6.50 -17.94
N VAL A 18 -1.13 -7.44 -17.63
CA VAL A 18 -0.30 -7.43 -16.43
C VAL A 18 1.08 -7.96 -16.79
N GLU A 19 2.12 -7.40 -16.17
CA GLU A 19 3.49 -7.85 -16.40
C GLU A 19 3.68 -9.33 -16.01
N PRO A 20 4.52 -10.09 -16.73
CA PRO A 20 4.72 -11.52 -16.45
C PRO A 20 5.12 -11.82 -15.00
N GLU A 21 5.98 -10.98 -14.40
CA GLU A 21 6.42 -11.17 -13.02
C GLU A 21 5.30 -10.88 -12.01
N ALA A 22 4.52 -9.83 -12.21
CA ALA A 22 3.34 -9.55 -11.38
C ALA A 22 2.32 -10.69 -11.47
N ARG A 23 2.11 -11.23 -12.68
CA ARG A 23 1.28 -12.42 -12.90
C ARG A 23 1.80 -13.63 -12.11
N ARG A 24 3.12 -13.85 -12.12
CA ARG A 24 3.78 -14.94 -11.39
C ARG A 24 3.58 -14.80 -9.88
N GLN A 25 3.72 -13.59 -9.35
CA GLN A 25 3.49 -13.31 -7.92
C GLN A 25 2.03 -13.54 -7.50
N VAL A 26 1.06 -13.17 -8.35
CA VAL A 26 -0.37 -13.48 -8.10
C VAL A 26 -0.61 -14.99 -8.11
N GLN A 27 -0.03 -15.72 -9.08
CA GLN A 27 -0.10 -17.17 -9.14
C GLN A 27 0.48 -17.81 -7.88
N GLU A 28 1.69 -17.41 -7.50
CA GLU A 28 2.38 -17.89 -6.30
C GLU A 28 1.56 -17.67 -5.03
N LEU A 29 0.89 -16.52 -4.90
CA LEU A 29 -0.04 -16.24 -3.80
C LEU A 29 -1.26 -17.18 -3.82
N CYS A 30 -1.88 -17.40 -4.99
CA CYS A 30 -3.06 -18.27 -5.12
C CYS A 30 -2.73 -19.75 -4.89
N ASP A 31 -1.46 -20.13 -5.01
CA ASP A 31 -0.94 -21.46 -4.74
C ASP A 31 -0.60 -21.69 -3.26
N GLN A 32 -0.78 -20.69 -2.39
CA GLN A 32 -0.53 -20.84 -0.95
C GLN A 32 -1.74 -21.38 -0.20
N PRO A 33 -1.58 -22.39 0.67
CA PRO A 33 -2.68 -22.92 1.50
C PRO A 33 -3.35 -21.86 2.38
N PHE A 34 -2.59 -20.86 2.84
CA PHE A 34 -3.15 -19.81 3.71
C PHE A 34 -4.18 -18.94 3.00
N ALA A 35 -4.13 -18.87 1.67
CA ALA A 35 -5.01 -18.09 0.81
C ALA A 35 -6.35 -18.79 0.55
N ALA A 36 -6.52 -20.05 0.98
CA ALA A 36 -7.81 -20.73 0.96
C ALA A 36 -8.91 -19.84 1.57
N ASP A 37 -10.07 -19.84 0.93
CA ASP A 37 -11.26 -19.05 1.29
C ASP A 37 -11.07 -17.52 1.24
N SER A 38 -9.94 -17.03 0.70
CA SER A 38 -9.68 -15.60 0.57
C SER A 38 -10.29 -15.04 -0.72
N HIS A 39 -10.95 -13.89 -0.63
CA HIS A 39 -11.36 -13.10 -1.79
C HIS A 39 -10.19 -12.26 -2.26
N ILE A 40 -9.52 -12.66 -3.33
CA ILE A 40 -8.31 -11.97 -3.83
C ILE A 40 -8.67 -11.07 -5.02
N ARG A 41 -8.32 -9.79 -4.93
CA ARG A 41 -8.52 -8.77 -5.97
C ARG A 41 -7.21 -8.01 -6.19
N ILE A 42 -6.87 -7.79 -7.44
CA ILE A 42 -5.66 -7.08 -7.84
C ILE A 42 -6.07 -5.84 -8.63
N MET A 43 -5.61 -4.68 -8.16
CA MET A 43 -5.95 -3.37 -8.70
C MET A 43 -5.33 -3.14 -10.10
N PRO A 44 -5.86 -2.18 -10.89
CA PRO A 44 -5.39 -1.93 -12.26
C PRO A 44 -3.93 -1.47 -12.37
N ASP A 45 -3.37 -0.91 -11.30
CA ASP A 45 -2.00 -0.38 -11.19
C ASP A 45 -0.99 -1.44 -10.71
N ALA A 46 -1.36 -2.72 -10.78
CA ALA A 46 -0.55 -3.81 -10.27
C ALA A 46 0.78 -3.99 -11.02
N HIS A 47 1.83 -4.20 -10.25
CA HIS A 47 3.19 -4.38 -10.73
C HIS A 47 3.99 -5.25 -9.75
N PRO A 48 5.17 -5.75 -10.17
CA PRO A 48 6.01 -6.58 -9.30
C PRO A 48 6.42 -5.86 -8.03
N GLY A 49 6.20 -6.48 -6.87
CA GLY A 49 6.74 -6.02 -5.59
C GLY A 49 7.84 -6.94 -5.06
N LYS A 50 8.34 -6.62 -3.86
CA LYS A 50 9.31 -7.47 -3.16
C LYS A 50 8.58 -8.60 -2.42
N GLY A 51 8.38 -9.72 -3.11
CA GLY A 51 7.78 -10.94 -2.55
C GLY A 51 6.26 -11.02 -2.62
N CYS A 52 5.57 -9.93 -2.91
CA CYS A 52 4.16 -9.93 -3.26
C CYS A 52 3.89 -8.88 -4.35
N VAL A 53 2.80 -9.06 -5.09
CA VAL A 53 2.34 -8.11 -6.10
C VAL A 53 1.81 -6.83 -5.43
N ILE A 54 2.20 -5.67 -5.95
CA ILE A 54 1.60 -4.39 -5.52
C ILE A 54 0.20 -4.24 -6.13
N GLY A 55 -0.71 -3.58 -5.42
CA GLY A 55 -2.12 -3.49 -5.81
C GLY A 55 -2.97 -4.68 -5.33
N LEU A 56 -2.44 -5.53 -4.44
CA LEU A 56 -3.18 -6.62 -3.81
C LEU A 56 -4.22 -6.10 -2.80
N THR A 57 -5.42 -6.65 -2.86
CA THR A 57 -6.43 -6.61 -1.79
C THR A 57 -6.95 -8.01 -1.56
N MET A 58 -6.98 -8.47 -0.31
CA MET A 58 -7.54 -9.77 0.02
C MET A 58 -8.25 -9.79 1.37
N THR A 59 -9.24 -10.67 1.52
CA THR A 59 -9.76 -11.01 2.85
C THR A 59 -8.80 -11.93 3.59
N TYR A 60 -8.83 -11.89 4.91
CA TYR A 60 -7.90 -12.63 5.73
C TYR A 60 -8.51 -13.03 7.07
N THR A 61 -8.34 -14.29 7.47
CA THR A 61 -8.95 -14.84 8.69
C THR A 61 -7.95 -15.70 9.44
N GLY A 62 -7.66 -15.33 10.70
CA GLY A 62 -6.91 -16.15 11.66
C GLY A 62 -5.42 -16.35 11.36
N LYS A 63 -4.80 -15.47 10.58
CA LYS A 63 -3.42 -15.58 10.13
C LYS A 63 -2.76 -14.18 10.12
N ILE A 64 -1.44 -14.08 9.89
CA ILE A 64 -0.68 -12.84 9.59
C ILE A 64 0.40 -13.16 8.53
N VAL A 65 0.46 -12.44 7.41
CA VAL A 65 1.59 -12.49 6.44
C VAL A 65 2.19 -11.08 6.27
N PRO A 66 3.28 -10.74 6.98
CA PRO A 66 3.88 -9.40 6.92
C PRO A 66 4.29 -8.97 5.50
N ASN A 67 4.77 -9.91 4.68
CA ASN A 67 5.18 -9.61 3.30
C ASN A 67 4.03 -9.10 2.42
N LEU A 68 2.76 -9.38 2.76
CA LEU A 68 1.59 -8.88 2.01
C LEU A 68 1.18 -7.46 2.44
N VAL A 69 1.72 -6.95 3.55
CA VAL A 69 1.52 -5.56 4.00
C VAL A 69 2.48 -4.61 3.28
N GLY A 70 3.72 -5.05 3.09
CA GLY A 70 4.80 -4.26 2.49
C GLY A 70 5.82 -3.79 3.51
N VAL A 71 6.98 -3.33 3.02
CA VAL A 71 8.12 -2.92 3.84
C VAL A 71 7.92 -1.55 4.51
N ASP A 72 7.10 -0.69 3.90
CA ASP A 72 6.74 0.65 4.41
C ASP A 72 5.36 0.59 5.04
N ILE A 73 5.30 0.02 6.25
CA ILE A 73 4.04 -0.20 6.98
C ILE A 73 3.42 1.16 7.32
N GLY A 74 2.18 1.35 6.89
CA GLY A 74 1.46 2.62 7.08
C GLY A 74 1.75 3.67 6.02
N CYS A 75 2.43 3.31 4.93
CA CYS A 75 2.47 4.14 3.73
C CYS A 75 1.05 4.50 3.29
N GLY A 76 0.82 5.78 3.00
CA GLY A 76 -0.51 6.28 2.70
C GLY A 76 -0.50 7.78 2.42
N ILE A 77 -1.68 8.29 2.08
CA ILE A 77 -1.87 9.69 1.69
C ILE A 77 -2.80 10.35 2.69
N ARG A 78 -2.41 11.56 3.13
CA ARG A 78 -3.28 12.46 3.88
C ARG A 78 -3.58 13.69 3.02
N THR A 79 -4.86 13.94 2.78
CA THR A 79 -5.32 15.16 2.11
C THR A 79 -5.84 16.14 3.17
N ILE A 80 -5.57 17.43 2.97
CA ILE A 80 -6.07 18.52 3.81
C ILE A 80 -6.66 19.56 2.89
N ARG A 81 -7.89 20.00 3.18
CA ARG A 81 -8.53 21.10 2.49
C ARG A 81 -8.01 22.43 3.04
N ILE A 82 -7.44 23.26 2.18
CA ILE A 82 -7.08 24.64 2.49
C ILE A 82 -8.25 25.59 2.14
N ALA A 83 -8.31 26.75 2.79
CA ALA A 83 -9.38 27.72 2.57
C ALA A 83 -9.15 28.52 1.26
N GLU A 84 -7.89 28.76 0.93
CA GLU A 84 -7.42 29.55 -0.18
C GLU A 84 -7.66 28.81 -1.51
N LYS A 85 -8.32 29.48 -2.45
CA LYS A 85 -8.58 28.94 -3.81
C LYS A 85 -7.45 29.24 -4.79
N THR A 86 -6.67 30.27 -4.50
CA THR A 86 -5.55 30.75 -5.33
C THR A 86 -4.34 30.92 -4.45
N PHE A 87 -3.20 30.39 -4.88
CA PHE A 87 -1.94 30.50 -4.16
C PHE A 87 -0.78 30.56 -5.17
N ASP A 88 0.37 31.04 -4.71
CA ASP A 88 1.63 31.01 -5.46
C ASP A 88 2.29 29.63 -5.27
N PRO A 89 2.40 28.79 -6.32
CA PRO A 89 2.97 27.45 -6.21
C PRO A 89 4.45 27.45 -5.81
N GLU A 90 5.24 28.40 -6.30
CA GLU A 90 6.67 28.48 -6.00
C GLU A 90 6.92 28.86 -4.54
N ARG A 91 6.12 29.81 -4.05
CA ARG A 91 6.17 30.20 -2.64
C ARG A 91 5.74 29.05 -1.74
N LEU A 92 4.70 28.30 -2.11
CA LEU A 92 4.24 27.14 -1.34
C LEU A 92 5.29 26.03 -1.29
N ASP A 93 5.87 25.65 -2.44
CA ASP A 93 6.92 24.63 -2.51
C ASP A 93 8.14 25.01 -1.65
N ARG A 94 8.55 26.29 -1.70
CA ARG A 94 9.65 26.82 -0.87
C ARG A 94 9.36 26.67 0.62
N ILE A 95 8.16 27.04 1.07
CA ILE A 95 7.74 26.92 2.47
C ILE A 95 7.72 25.45 2.90
N ILE A 96 7.20 24.55 2.06
CA ILE A 96 7.17 23.12 2.32
C ILE A 96 8.58 22.58 2.52
N ARG A 97 9.51 22.84 1.59
CA ARG A 97 10.89 22.35 1.67
C ARG A 97 11.66 22.91 2.87
N GLN A 98 11.37 24.14 3.29
CA GLN A 98 12.00 24.75 4.45
C GLN A 98 11.51 24.15 5.79
N ASN A 99 10.26 23.68 5.86
CA ASN A 99 9.62 23.28 7.12
C ASN A 99 9.40 21.77 7.25
N ILE A 100 9.36 21.02 6.15
CA ILE A 100 9.14 19.57 6.15
C ILE A 100 10.46 18.88 5.82
N PRO A 101 11.09 18.18 6.78
CA PRO A 101 12.33 17.45 6.51
C PRO A 101 12.07 16.31 5.53
N SER A 102 12.99 16.14 4.58
CA SER A 102 12.94 15.10 3.55
C SER A 102 14.33 14.52 3.26
N GLY A 103 14.38 13.40 2.52
CA GLY A 103 15.61 12.63 2.32
C GLY A 103 16.01 11.90 3.61
N PHE A 104 17.24 12.14 4.07
CA PHE A 104 17.74 11.58 5.33
C PHE A 104 17.44 12.46 6.57
N ASN A 105 16.78 13.61 6.37
CA ASN A 105 16.43 14.50 7.47
C ASN A 105 15.17 14.02 8.19
N ILE A 106 15.15 14.14 9.52
CA ILE A 106 14.00 13.80 10.36
C ILE A 106 13.56 15.00 11.21
N ARG A 107 12.34 14.97 11.73
CA ARG A 107 11.86 15.98 12.69
C ARG A 107 12.66 15.88 13.99
N LYS A 108 13.05 17.02 14.56
CA LYS A 108 13.74 17.09 15.87
C LYS A 108 12.79 16.95 17.06
N ALA A 109 11.52 17.29 16.87
CA ALA A 109 10.46 17.15 17.86
C ALA A 109 9.40 16.16 17.35
N PRO A 110 8.87 15.28 18.21
CA PRO A 110 7.75 14.40 17.86
C PRO A 110 6.55 15.18 17.35
N HIS A 111 5.78 14.57 16.46
CA HIS A 111 4.54 15.19 15.97
C HIS A 111 3.45 15.09 17.04
N ALA A 112 2.65 16.15 17.24
CA ALA A 112 1.60 16.19 18.26
C ALA A 112 0.57 15.04 18.17
N LEU A 113 0.41 14.43 16.98
CA LEU A 113 -0.48 13.27 16.82
C LEU A 113 0.03 11.99 17.49
N VAL A 114 1.30 11.93 17.92
CA VAL A 114 1.85 10.77 18.66
C VAL A 114 1.03 10.52 19.93
N GLU A 115 0.57 11.57 20.61
CA GLU A 115 -0.26 11.46 21.82
C GLU A 115 -1.61 10.79 21.57
N ARG A 116 -2.06 10.72 20.32
CA ARG A 116 -3.34 10.10 19.94
C ARG A 116 -3.22 8.61 19.65
N VAL A 117 -2.00 8.07 19.65
CA VAL A 117 -1.75 6.65 19.41
C VAL A 117 -1.37 6.00 20.73
N ASN A 118 -2.25 5.17 21.27
CA ASN A 118 -1.91 4.33 22.41
C ASN A 118 -1.39 2.99 21.89
N LEU A 119 -0.06 2.82 21.88
CA LEU A 119 0.57 1.58 21.44
C LEU A 119 0.32 0.42 22.41
N ASP A 120 -0.03 0.70 23.67
CA ASP A 120 -0.32 -0.33 24.68
C ASP A 120 -1.72 -0.97 24.47
N GLN A 121 -2.49 -0.48 23.50
CA GLN A 121 -3.81 -1.00 23.11
C GLN A 121 -3.79 -1.83 21.82
N LEU A 122 -2.62 -2.04 21.22
CA LEU A 122 -2.42 -2.91 20.05
C LEU A 122 -2.12 -4.35 20.49
#